data_AF-A0A2K8L575-F1
#
_entry.id   AF-A0A2K8L575-F1
#
_cell.length_a   1.000
_cell.length_b   1.000
_cell.length_c   1.000
_cell.angle_alpha   90.00
_cell.angle_beta   90.00
_cell.angle_gamma   90.00
#
_symmetry.space_group_name_H-M   'P 1'
#
loop_
_entity.id
_entity.type
_entity.pdbx_description
1 polymer ?
#
loop_
_entity_poly.entity_id
_entity_poly.type
_entity_poly.pdbx_seq_one_letter_code
_entity_poly.pdbx_strand_id
1 'polypeptide(L)'
;MLKKTIIAATALLFTSGAANAGEYAYTIDHGTPGVISSESKMARIVLVGSGDCSKIPFEVITDGVKSLSGEMNLSKPLSLPLDLTTIHLSCSAEGVTAKVKRKGEGLF
;
A
#
# COMPACT_ATOMS: atom_id res chain seq x y z
N MET A 1 1.43 -34.94 40.68
CA MET A 1 0.51 -34.26 39.74
C MET A 1 1.28 -33.55 38.62
N LEU A 2 2.25 -34.22 37.97
CA LEU A 2 3.20 -33.58 37.03
C LEU A 2 3.00 -33.98 35.56
N LYS A 3 1.97 -34.78 35.25
CA LYS A 3 1.74 -35.37 33.92
C LYS A 3 0.67 -34.66 33.07
N LYS A 4 -0.02 -33.64 33.62
CA LYS A 4 -1.11 -32.94 32.91
C LYS A 4 -0.69 -31.62 32.25
N THR A 5 0.51 -31.12 32.53
CA THR A 5 0.95 -29.78 32.08
C THR A 5 1.63 -29.77 30.71
N ILE A 6 1.98 -30.93 30.15
CA ILE A 6 2.78 -31.01 28.91
C ILE A 6 1.92 -30.86 27.65
N ILE A 7 0.61 -31.15 27.72
CA ILE A 7 -0.28 -31.18 26.54
C ILE A 7 -0.75 -29.77 26.14
N ALA A 8 -0.74 -28.80 27.07
CA ALA A 8 -1.17 -27.43 26.77
C ALA A 8 -0.12 -26.60 26.01
N ALA A 9 1.16 -26.98 26.07
CA ALA A 9 2.25 -26.24 25.42
C ALA A 9 2.33 -26.50 23.91
N THR A 10 1.91 -27.69 23.45
CA THR A 10 1.97 -28.07 22.03
C THR A 10 0.85 -27.49 21.17
N ALA A 11 -0.25 -27.05 21.77
CA ALA A 11 -1.37 -26.44 21.03
C ALA A 11 -1.10 -25.00 20.56
N LEU A 12 -0.14 -24.31 21.20
CA LEU A 12 0.25 -22.93 20.85
C LEU A 12 1.21 -22.85 19.64
N LEU A 13 1.72 -23.98 19.15
CA LEU A 13 2.67 -24.03 18.03
C LEU A 13 2.00 -24.10 16.64
N PHE A 14 0.67 -24.18 16.56
CA PHE A 14 -0.06 -24.37 15.30
C PHE A 14 -0.84 -23.14 14.82
N THR A 15 -0.67 -21.97 15.43
CA THR A 15 -1.19 -20.71 14.85
C THR A 15 -0.15 -20.12 13.89
N SER A 16 0.30 -20.89 12.90
CA SER A 16 0.97 -20.34 11.72
C SER A 16 -0.09 -19.67 10.86
N GLY A 17 -0.53 -18.48 11.29
CA GLY A 17 -1.32 -17.60 10.43
C GLY A 17 -0.48 -17.30 9.20
N ALA A 18 -0.91 -17.81 8.04
CA ALA A 18 -0.30 -17.46 6.78
C ALA A 18 -0.32 -15.93 6.68
N ALA A 19 0.86 -15.32 6.61
CA ALA A 19 1.02 -13.91 6.33
C ALA A 19 0.56 -13.68 4.90
N ASN A 20 -0.75 -13.49 4.72
CA ASN A 20 -1.31 -13.11 3.43
C ASN A 20 -0.76 -11.71 3.12
N ALA A 21 -0.08 -11.61 1.98
CA ALA A 21 0.26 -10.32 1.39
C ALA A 21 -0.99 -9.44 1.35
N GLY A 22 -1.06 -8.46 2.25
CA GLY A 22 -2.24 -7.65 2.45
C GLY A 22 -2.48 -6.75 1.24
N GLU A 23 -3.62 -6.92 0.59
CA GLU A 23 -4.17 -5.95 -0.35
C GLU A 23 -5.24 -5.12 0.37
N TYR A 24 -5.13 -3.81 0.26
CA TYR A 24 -6.16 -2.89 0.75
C TYR A 24 -6.45 -1.85 -0.32
N ALA A 25 -7.70 -1.42 -0.39
CA ALA A 25 -8.17 -0.44 -1.34
C ALA A 25 -8.86 0.70 -0.61
N TYR A 26 -8.64 1.93 -1.07
CA TYR A 26 -9.34 3.11 -0.58
C TYR A 26 -9.43 4.16 -1.68
N THR A 27 -10.33 5.11 -1.49
CA THR A 27 -10.54 6.24 -2.41
C THR A 27 -10.03 7.52 -1.77
N ILE A 28 -9.34 8.33 -2.57
CA ILE A 28 -8.87 9.66 -2.22
C ILE A 28 -9.79 10.65 -2.93
N ASP A 29 -10.59 11.36 -2.13
CA ASP A 29 -11.54 12.36 -2.63
C ASP A 29 -10.81 13.51 -3.34
N HIS A 30 -11.50 14.15 -4.27
CA HIS A 30 -10.96 15.33 -4.96
C HIS A 30 -10.65 16.45 -3.97
N GLY A 31 -9.55 17.18 -4.21
CA GLY A 31 -9.05 18.25 -3.35
C GLY A 31 -8.38 17.77 -2.06
N THR A 32 -8.41 16.47 -1.75
CA THR A 32 -7.77 15.91 -0.55
C THR A 32 -6.44 15.26 -0.92
N PRO A 33 -5.32 15.63 -0.27
CA PRO A 33 -4.05 14.94 -0.45
C PRO A 33 -4.11 13.52 0.13
N GLY A 34 -4.00 12.53 -0.75
CA GLY A 34 -3.80 11.13 -0.37
C GLY A 34 -2.32 10.80 -0.26
N VAL A 35 -1.94 10.14 0.84
CA VAL A 35 -0.56 9.71 1.09
C VAL A 35 -0.52 8.20 1.15
N ILE A 36 0.25 7.59 0.23
CA ILE A 36 0.45 6.16 0.14
C ILE A 36 1.90 5.86 0.52
N SER A 37 2.10 5.27 1.70
CA SER A 37 3.43 4.83 2.13
C SER A 37 3.73 3.42 1.63
N SER A 38 4.99 3.19 1.26
CA SER A 38 5.53 1.86 1.02
C SER A 38 5.50 1.01 2.28
N GLU A 39 5.74 -0.29 2.10
CA GLU A 39 5.86 -1.23 3.19
C GLU A 39 7.12 -0.98 4.00
N SER A 40 8.25 -0.74 3.34
CA SER A 40 9.53 -0.37 3.96
C SER A 40 9.51 0.96 4.73
N LYS A 41 8.50 1.81 4.49
CA LYS A 41 8.39 3.20 4.96
C LYS A 41 9.45 4.16 4.40
N MET A 42 10.39 3.68 3.58
CA MET A 42 11.43 4.51 2.97
C MET A 42 10.92 5.31 1.76
N ALA A 43 9.73 5.00 1.26
CA ALA A 43 9.13 5.69 0.12
C ALA A 43 7.65 5.99 0.37
N ARG A 44 7.18 7.15 -0.08
CA ARG A 44 5.75 7.50 -0.10
C ARG A 44 5.42 8.27 -1.36
N ILE A 45 4.21 8.09 -1.86
CA ILE A 45 3.64 8.94 -2.90
C ILE A 45 2.51 9.76 -2.29
N VAL A 46 2.53 11.06 -2.55
CA VAL A 46 1.46 11.99 -2.25
C VAL A 46 0.77 12.31 -3.57
N LEU A 47 -0.55 12.25 -3.62
CA LEU A 47 -1.31 12.58 -4.81
C LEU A 47 -2.61 13.27 -4.44
N VAL A 48 -3.08 14.18 -5.29
CA VAL A 48 -4.31 14.96 -5.04
C VAL A 48 -5.25 14.74 -6.21
N GLY A 49 -6.45 14.20 -5.96
CA GLY A 49 -7.50 14.13 -6.97
C GLY A 49 -7.92 15.54 -7.39
N SER A 50 -7.93 15.84 -8.68
CA SER A 50 -8.25 17.18 -9.22
C SER A 50 -9.61 17.24 -9.94
N GLY A 51 -10.31 16.11 -10.07
CA GLY A 51 -11.44 15.94 -10.99
C GLY A 51 -11.02 15.71 -12.45
N ASP A 52 -9.80 16.11 -12.84
CA ASP A 52 -9.22 15.82 -14.15
C ASP A 52 -8.28 14.61 -14.07
N CYS A 53 -8.79 13.46 -14.47
CA CYS A 53 -8.03 12.21 -14.47
C CYS A 53 -6.81 12.22 -15.39
N SER A 54 -6.68 13.16 -16.33
CA SER A 54 -5.54 13.23 -17.23
C SER A 54 -4.31 13.92 -16.63
N LYS A 55 -4.49 14.68 -15.54
CA LYS A 55 -3.47 15.52 -14.90
C LYS A 55 -3.60 15.48 -13.38
N ILE A 56 -3.31 14.33 -12.81
CA ILE A 56 -3.29 14.15 -11.35
C ILE A 56 -1.90 14.55 -10.84
N PRO A 57 -1.78 15.62 -10.05
CA PRO A 57 -0.51 16.00 -9.46
C PRO A 57 -0.06 14.95 -8.44
N PHE A 58 1.23 14.64 -8.45
CA PHE A 58 1.85 13.72 -7.49
C PHE A 58 3.23 14.19 -7.05
N GLU A 59 3.66 13.69 -5.90
CA GLU A 59 5.01 13.81 -5.38
C GLU A 59 5.46 12.48 -4.78
N VAL A 60 6.59 11.94 -5.24
CA VAL A 60 7.26 10.79 -4.65
C VAL A 60 8.37 11.29 -3.73
N ILE A 61 8.32 10.87 -2.48
CA ILE A 61 9.27 11.23 -1.44
C ILE A 61 9.95 9.93 -0.98
N THR A 62 11.28 9.90 -1.06
CA THR A 62 12.09 8.78 -0.61
C THR A 62 13.17 9.25 0.34
N ASP A 63 13.52 8.44 1.33
CA ASP A 63 14.58 8.78 2.27
C ASP A 63 15.93 8.95 1.56
N GLY A 64 16.61 10.07 1.82
CA GLY A 64 17.93 10.35 1.28
C GLY A 64 17.97 10.87 -0.16
N VAL A 65 16.83 11.14 -0.80
CA VAL A 65 16.77 11.66 -2.18
C VAL A 65 15.82 12.85 -2.27
N LYS A 66 16.08 13.79 -3.19
CA LYS A 66 15.18 14.92 -3.46
C LYS A 66 13.84 14.39 -3.97
N SER A 67 12.73 14.97 -3.51
CA SER A 67 11.41 14.56 -3.96
C SER A 67 11.24 14.75 -5.47
N LEU A 68 10.49 13.83 -6.09
CA LEU A 68 10.14 13.86 -7.49
C LEU A 68 8.66 14.22 -7.63
N SER A 69 8.37 15.40 -8.16
CA SER A 69 7.00 15.86 -8.41
C SER A 69 6.67 15.89 -9.89
N GLY A 70 5.40 15.69 -10.23
CA GLY A 70 4.91 15.80 -11.60
C GLY A 70 3.40 15.63 -11.72
N GLU A 71 2.94 15.38 -12.94
CA GLU A 71 1.56 15.04 -13.24
C GLU A 71 1.50 13.62 -13.81
N MET A 72 0.48 12.86 -13.42
CA MET A 72 0.20 11.53 -13.96
C MET A 72 -1.17 11.47 -14.62
N ASN A 73 -1.25 10.71 -15.71
CA ASN A 73 -2.50 10.45 -16.40
C ASN A 73 -3.11 9.14 -15.88
N LEU A 74 -4.20 9.27 -15.13
CA LEU A 74 -5.03 8.20 -14.58
C LEU A 74 -6.36 8.03 -15.33
N SER A 75 -6.50 8.58 -16.55
CA SER A 75 -7.63 8.27 -17.45
C SER A 75 -7.66 6.78 -17.83
N LYS A 76 -6.55 6.07 -17.60
CA LYS A 76 -6.48 4.61 -17.59
C LYS A 76 -5.85 4.15 -16.28
N PRO A 77 -6.17 2.94 -15.78
CA PRO A 77 -5.51 2.38 -14.61
C PRO A 77 -3.99 2.32 -14.78
N LEU A 78 -3.25 2.69 -13.74
CA LEU A 78 -1.80 2.72 -13.72
C LEU A 78 -1.29 1.86 -12.57
N SER A 79 -0.26 1.05 -12.82
CA SER A 79 0.41 0.24 -11.80
C SER A 79 1.83 0.73 -11.61
N LEU A 80 2.20 1.08 -10.39
CA LEU A 80 3.50 1.62 -10.05
C LEU A 80 4.15 0.81 -8.92
N PRO A 81 5.41 0.42 -9.05
CA PRO A 81 6.18 -0.09 -7.91
C PRO A 81 6.60 1.07 -7.00
N LEU A 82 6.44 0.90 -5.69
CA LEU A 82 6.88 1.82 -4.64
C LEU A 82 7.48 1.00 -3.48
N ASP A 83 8.75 0.65 -3.60
CA ASP A 83 9.57 -0.05 -2.61
C ASP A 83 8.86 -1.18 -1.81
N LEU A 84 9.01 -2.42 -2.28
CA LEU A 84 8.31 -3.61 -1.75
C LEU A 84 6.77 -3.50 -1.77
N THR A 85 6.23 -2.47 -2.43
CA THR A 85 4.79 -2.24 -2.59
C THR A 85 4.47 -2.04 -4.06
N THR A 86 3.33 -2.54 -4.51
CA THR A 86 2.76 -2.21 -5.82
C THR A 86 1.46 -1.46 -5.60
N ILE A 87 1.34 -0.29 -6.22
CA ILE A 87 0.16 0.55 -6.12
C ILE A 87 -0.54 0.53 -7.47
N HIS A 88 -1.82 0.17 -7.48
CA HIS A 88 -2.70 0.31 -8.62
C HIS A 88 -3.58 1.53 -8.39
N LEU A 89 -3.46 2.52 -9.28
CA LEU A 89 -4.21 3.76 -9.24
C LEU A 89 -5.23 3.78 -10.38
N SER A 90 -6.43 4.25 -10.09
CA SER A 90 -7.45 4.54 -11.09
C SER A 90 -8.22 5.79 -10.68
N CYS A 91 -8.59 6.63 -11.64
CA CYS A 91 -9.36 7.83 -11.38
C CYS A 91 -10.81 7.68 -11.86
N SER A 92 -11.74 8.24 -11.10
CA SER A 92 -13.17 8.25 -11.40
C SER A 92 -13.80 9.58 -10.96
N ALA A 93 -15.12 9.70 -11.16
CA ALA A 93 -15.87 10.87 -10.69
C ALA A 93 -15.77 11.07 -9.17
N GLU A 94 -15.62 10.00 -8.39
CA GLU A 94 -15.54 10.06 -6.93
C GLU A 94 -14.16 10.50 -6.42
N GLY A 95 -13.09 10.21 -7.18
CA GLY A 95 -11.73 10.44 -6.72
C GLY A 95 -10.72 9.50 -7.36
N VAL A 96 -9.55 9.40 -6.73
CA VAL A 96 -8.50 8.43 -7.08
C VAL A 96 -8.61 7.22 -6.17
N THR A 97 -8.94 6.07 -6.74
CA THR A 97 -8.87 4.80 -6.04
C THR A 97 -7.44 4.29 -6.05
N ALA A 98 -6.91 3.97 -4.88
CA ALA A 98 -5.62 3.31 -4.69
C ALA A 98 -5.83 1.89 -4.16
N LYS A 99 -5.36 0.89 -4.90
CA LYS A 99 -5.21 -0.48 -4.41
C LYS A 99 -3.74 -0.73 -4.12
N VAL A 100 -3.42 -0.99 -2.87
CA VAL A 100 -2.06 -1.13 -2.40
C VAL A 100 -1.81 -2.59 -2.09
N LYS A 101 -0.94 -3.21 -2.89
CA LYS A 101 -0.50 -4.58 -2.72
C LYS A 101 0.90 -4.58 -2.12
N ARG A 102 1.00 -5.05 -0.88
CA ARG A 102 2.29 -5.21 -0.22
C ARG A 102 2.92 -6.52 -0.65
N LYS A 103 4.19 -6.51 -1.03
CA LYS A 103 4.94 -7.74 -1.22
C LYS A 103 5.20 -8.28 0.19
N GLY A 104 4.44 -9.27 0.61
CA GLY A 104 4.61 -9.88 1.92
C GLY A 104 6.06 -10.35 2.09
N GLU A 105 6.63 -10.11 3.27
CA GLU A 105 7.84 -10.80 3.71
C GLU A 105 7.48 -12.27 3.92
N GLY A 106 7.49 -13.03 2.83
CA GLY A 106 7.55 -14.48 2.90
C GLY A 106 8.91 -14.86 3.47
N LEU A 107 8.97 -15.12 4.77
CA LEU A 107 10.08 -15.83 5.41
C LEU A 107 9.90 -17.35 5.24
N PHE A 108 9.59 -17.84 4.03
CA PHE A 108 9.67 -19.25 3.63
C PHE A 108 9.85 -19.36 2.12
#